data_AF-A0A2P4XTP2-F1
#
_entry.id   AF-A0A2P4XTP2-F1
#
_cell.length_a   1.000
_cell.length_b   1.000
_cell.length_c   1.000
_cell.angle_alpha   90.00
_cell.angle_beta   90.00
_cell.angle_gamma   90.00
#
_symmetry.space_group_name_H-M   'P 1'
#
loop_
_entity.id
_entity.type
_entity.pdbx_description
1 polymer ?
#
loop_
_entity_poly.entity_id
_entity_poly.type
_entity_poly.pdbx_seq_one_letter_code
_entity_poly.pdbx_strand_id
1 'polypeptide(L)'
;MQETEAAFQQKIMKEVERYQEVLTQREAQSLHWKSEQQRLVTTHDKYVADVTEDFEQRLNEDRQLRMQMEEEKDELGREYRETVAQVEADVDEEIETLKKKYEDKLQAEREATLRFKGENGIMKKKFSALQKDIEDQRDQIKLLLEKEKELIEAIKQLEKEIQALKREIRARDETIGEKEKRIYDLKKKNQELEKFKFVLDYKIKELKRAIEPRENEISDMKAQIKEMDQELELFHKSNAQLDVLIGEQRQRINSLQKSIAGHRQVLSDQQTSMRRFRCDLHECVRHLQSPKELALQVAQLYNKYVTDDNSTNAGPGGDVEAEIQLEYARQKQYLEKSVHVLKRKYAADAQEHQRENLRATSDNMLLIREINDLRSALIVSKNNLQMERATLATAGLSTSAINQEKANGTKYLVTALEAAGGDPDVLIAKQRTEIEELRRAVKALEDKLASGSGVGNLRPGDVFPPIGRAVDG
;
A
#
# COMPACT_ATOMS: atom_id res chain seq x y z
N MET A 1 -182.92 74.96 -128.29
CA MET A 1 -182.06 75.46 -127.19
C MET A 1 -181.68 74.40 -126.15
N GLN A 2 -182.17 73.15 -126.20
CA GLN A 2 -181.70 72.07 -125.31
C GLN A 2 -180.68 71.10 -125.96
N GLU A 3 -180.50 71.12 -127.28
CA GLU A 3 -179.58 70.17 -127.96
C GLU A 3 -178.11 70.64 -128.01
N THR A 4 -177.83 71.93 -127.80
CA THR A 4 -176.47 72.48 -127.90
C THR A 4 -175.64 72.33 -126.63
N GLU A 5 -176.24 72.12 -125.45
CA GLU A 5 -175.52 71.91 -124.19
C GLU A 5 -174.99 70.47 -124.03
N ALA A 6 -175.69 69.47 -124.56
CA ALA A 6 -175.29 68.06 -124.44
C ALA A 6 -173.98 67.74 -125.21
N ALA A 7 -173.75 68.39 -126.35
CA ALA A 7 -172.54 68.17 -127.16
C ALA A 7 -171.26 68.70 -126.49
N PHE A 8 -171.36 69.75 -125.66
CA PHE A 8 -170.21 70.31 -124.95
C PHE A 8 -169.77 69.44 -123.77
N GLN A 9 -170.71 68.82 -123.04
CA GLN A 9 -170.37 67.94 -121.92
C GLN A 9 -169.62 66.68 -122.35
N GLN A 10 -169.98 66.08 -123.49
CA GLN A 10 -169.32 64.87 -123.99
C GLN A 10 -167.85 65.10 -124.38
N LYS A 11 -167.50 66.31 -124.82
CA LYS A 11 -166.12 66.68 -125.20
C LYS A 11 -165.21 66.85 -123.99
N ILE A 12 -165.75 67.32 -122.86
CA ILE A 12 -165.01 67.46 -121.60
C ILE A 12 -164.69 66.09 -121.00
N MET A 13 -165.63 65.14 -121.04
CA MET A 13 -165.38 63.79 -120.51
C MET A 13 -164.22 63.06 -121.21
N LYS A 14 -164.11 63.16 -122.54
CA LYS A 14 -163.00 62.54 -123.29
C LYS A 14 -161.63 63.13 -122.98
N GLU A 15 -161.56 64.45 -122.74
CA GLU A 15 -160.29 65.07 -122.31
C GLU A 15 -159.91 64.67 -120.89
N VAL A 16 -160.90 64.54 -119.99
CA VAL A 16 -160.66 64.05 -118.62
C VAL A 16 -160.13 62.61 -118.62
N GLU A 17 -160.74 61.71 -119.41
CA GLU A 17 -160.25 60.32 -119.57
C GLU A 17 -158.81 60.28 -120.09
N ARG A 18 -158.50 61.09 -121.11
CA ARG A 18 -157.14 61.15 -121.67
C ARG A 18 -156.11 61.66 -120.66
N TYR A 19 -156.49 62.64 -119.83
CA TYR A 19 -155.62 63.16 -118.78
C TYR A 19 -155.39 62.13 -117.65
N GLN A 20 -156.41 61.34 -117.31
CA GLN A 20 -156.30 60.24 -116.35
C GLN A 20 -155.41 59.11 -116.85
N GLU A 21 -155.48 58.73 -118.12
CA GLU A 21 -154.57 57.74 -118.70
C GLU A 21 -153.10 58.19 -118.66
N VAL A 22 -152.82 59.46 -118.98
CA VAL A 22 -151.45 59.99 -118.92
C VAL A 22 -150.93 60.05 -117.48
N LEU A 23 -151.78 60.39 -116.51
CA LEU A 23 -151.40 60.38 -115.09
C LEU A 23 -151.06 58.98 -114.60
N THR A 24 -151.88 57.97 -114.92
CA THR A 24 -151.59 56.57 -114.54
C THR A 24 -150.33 56.03 -115.19
N GLN A 25 -150.06 56.37 -116.45
CA GLN A 25 -148.79 56.02 -117.12
C GLN A 25 -147.58 56.70 -116.46
N ARG A 26 -147.68 57.99 -116.10
CA ARG A 26 -146.63 58.71 -115.37
C ARG A 26 -146.38 58.09 -113.99
N GLU A 27 -147.44 57.72 -113.29
CA GLU A 27 -147.33 57.09 -111.97
C GLU A 27 -146.70 55.70 -112.05
N ALA A 28 -147.09 54.88 -113.03
CA ALA A 28 -146.49 53.58 -113.29
C ALA A 28 -145.00 53.69 -113.65
N GLN A 29 -144.62 54.67 -114.50
CA GLN A 29 -143.22 54.94 -114.82
C GLN A 29 -142.44 55.42 -113.58
N SER A 30 -143.01 56.31 -112.77
CA SER A 30 -142.40 56.79 -111.52
C SER A 30 -142.18 55.64 -110.52
N LEU A 31 -143.14 54.73 -110.39
CA LEU A 31 -143.02 53.52 -109.56
C LEU A 31 -141.94 52.56 -110.08
N HIS A 32 -141.89 52.32 -111.38
CA HIS A 32 -140.84 51.49 -111.98
C HIS A 32 -139.44 52.09 -111.77
N TRP A 33 -139.28 53.40 -112.01
CA TRP A 33 -138.02 54.10 -111.75
C TRP A 33 -137.61 54.06 -110.28
N LYS A 34 -138.56 54.27 -109.35
CA LYS A 34 -138.28 54.16 -107.90
C LYS A 34 -137.89 52.74 -107.50
N SER A 35 -138.59 51.73 -108.02
CA SER A 35 -138.27 50.32 -107.74
C SER A 35 -136.89 49.95 -108.27
N GLU A 36 -136.54 50.38 -109.48
CA GLU A 36 -135.24 50.10 -110.07
C GLU A 36 -134.12 50.87 -109.37
N GLN A 37 -134.35 52.12 -108.97
CA GLN A 37 -133.40 52.89 -108.16
C GLN A 37 -133.17 52.22 -106.79
N GLN A 38 -134.23 51.75 -106.14
CA GLN A 38 -134.13 51.06 -104.86
C GLN A 38 -133.43 49.70 -104.99
N ARG A 39 -133.69 48.97 -106.08
CA ARG A 39 -132.96 47.74 -106.40
C ARG A 39 -131.47 48.02 -106.58
N LEU A 40 -131.10 49.06 -107.33
CA LEU A 40 -129.71 49.41 -107.56
C LEU A 40 -128.99 49.81 -106.26
N VAL A 41 -129.63 50.66 -105.43
CA VAL A 41 -129.10 51.07 -104.12
C VAL A 41 -128.92 49.85 -103.22
N THR A 42 -129.92 48.98 -103.10
CA THR A 42 -129.80 47.77 -102.25
C THR A 42 -128.75 46.79 -102.76
N THR A 43 -128.55 46.65 -104.08
CA THR A 43 -127.46 45.83 -104.61
C THR A 43 -126.09 46.45 -104.37
N HIS A 44 -125.98 47.78 -104.45
CA HIS A 44 -124.74 48.49 -104.19
C HIS A 44 -124.38 48.47 -102.70
N ASP A 45 -125.35 48.70 -101.81
CA ASP A 45 -125.17 48.62 -100.36
C ASP A 45 -124.74 47.22 -99.93
N LYS A 46 -125.31 46.16 -100.52
CA LYS A 46 -124.87 44.78 -100.30
C LYS A 46 -123.44 44.56 -100.76
N TYR A 47 -123.09 45.00 -101.97
CA TYR A 47 -121.72 44.88 -102.47
C TYR A 47 -120.71 45.64 -101.59
N VAL A 48 -121.06 46.84 -101.13
CA VAL A 48 -120.21 47.61 -100.21
C VAL A 48 -120.09 46.91 -98.86
N ALA A 49 -121.17 46.33 -98.34
CA ALA A 49 -121.15 45.56 -97.10
C ALA A 49 -120.25 44.31 -97.22
N ASP A 50 -120.44 43.50 -98.27
CA ASP A 50 -119.63 42.29 -98.51
C ASP A 50 -118.14 42.65 -98.64
N VAL A 51 -117.81 43.71 -99.39
CA VAL A 51 -116.42 44.18 -99.54
C VAL A 51 -115.86 44.71 -98.22
N THR A 52 -116.68 45.41 -97.42
CA THR A 52 -116.25 45.92 -96.11
C THR A 52 -115.99 44.77 -95.13
N GLU A 53 -116.86 43.76 -95.11
CA GLU A 53 -116.70 42.56 -94.29
C GLU A 53 -115.45 41.77 -94.67
N ASP A 54 -115.19 41.58 -95.97
CA ASP A 54 -113.96 40.94 -96.47
C ASP A 54 -112.69 41.69 -96.02
N PHE A 55 -112.71 43.03 -96.06
CA PHE A 55 -111.58 43.84 -95.61
C PHE A 55 -111.43 43.84 -94.08
N GLU A 56 -112.53 43.87 -93.33
CA GLU A 56 -112.52 43.75 -91.87
C GLU A 56 -112.01 42.38 -91.42
N GLN A 57 -112.40 41.31 -92.11
CA GLN A 57 -111.88 39.97 -91.85
C GLN A 57 -110.38 39.91 -92.10
N ARG A 58 -109.90 40.38 -93.26
CA ARG A 58 -108.45 40.44 -93.55
C ARG A 58 -107.69 41.30 -92.55
N LEU A 59 -108.28 42.41 -92.10
CA LEU A 59 -107.68 43.27 -91.08
C LEU A 59 -107.59 42.55 -89.73
N ASN A 60 -108.61 41.78 -89.36
CA ASN A 60 -108.60 40.99 -88.13
C ASN A 60 -107.61 39.82 -88.21
N GLU A 61 -107.51 39.15 -89.35
CA GLU A 61 -106.50 38.12 -89.60
C GLU A 61 -105.07 38.70 -89.50
N ASP A 62 -104.81 39.87 -90.11
CA ASP A 62 -103.49 40.54 -89.98
C ASP A 62 -103.21 40.98 -88.54
N ARG A 63 -104.22 41.45 -87.80
CA ARG A 63 -104.10 41.77 -86.37
C ARG A 63 -103.78 40.55 -85.53
N GLN A 64 -104.45 39.42 -85.78
CA GLN A 64 -104.18 38.17 -85.06
C GLN A 64 -102.78 37.65 -85.37
N LEU A 65 -102.36 37.68 -86.64
CA LEU A 65 -101.02 37.27 -87.03
C LEU A 65 -99.95 38.16 -86.38
N ARG A 66 -100.15 39.49 -86.34
CA ARG A 66 -99.25 40.41 -85.62
C ARG A 66 -99.15 40.09 -84.14
N MET A 67 -100.29 39.81 -83.50
CA MET A 67 -100.33 39.46 -82.09
C MET A 67 -99.55 38.16 -81.81
N GLN A 68 -99.74 37.12 -82.64
CA GLN A 68 -98.98 35.87 -82.55
C GLN A 68 -97.47 36.10 -82.76
N MET A 69 -97.10 36.87 -83.78
CA MET A 69 -95.69 37.20 -84.05
C MET A 69 -95.05 38.02 -82.91
N GLU A 70 -95.80 38.92 -82.27
CA GLU A 70 -95.33 39.69 -81.11
C GLU A 70 -95.17 38.78 -79.87
N GLU A 71 -96.12 37.87 -79.63
CA GLU A 71 -96.05 36.86 -78.57
C GLU A 71 -94.84 35.93 -78.77
N GLU A 72 -94.66 35.39 -79.98
CA GLU A 72 -93.50 34.56 -80.34
C GLU A 72 -92.17 35.32 -80.17
N LYS A 73 -92.12 36.61 -80.56
CA LYS A 73 -90.93 37.46 -80.37
C LYS A 73 -90.62 37.65 -78.88
N ASP A 74 -91.64 37.87 -78.06
CA ASP A 74 -91.50 38.08 -76.63
C ASP A 74 -91.09 36.78 -75.90
N GLU A 75 -91.65 35.64 -76.30
CA GLU A 75 -91.28 34.30 -75.83
C GLU A 75 -89.82 34.00 -76.19
N LEU A 76 -89.44 34.14 -77.47
CA LEU A 76 -88.06 33.96 -77.92
C LEU A 76 -87.10 34.92 -77.18
N GLY A 77 -87.54 36.16 -76.91
CA GLY A 77 -86.78 37.12 -76.12
C GLY A 77 -86.59 36.70 -74.66
N ARG A 78 -87.58 36.02 -74.05
CA ARG A 78 -87.44 35.45 -72.70
C ARG A 78 -86.51 34.25 -72.71
N GLU A 79 -86.66 33.34 -73.66
CA GLU A 79 -85.78 32.17 -73.82
C GLU A 79 -84.33 32.60 -74.06
N TYR A 80 -84.09 33.60 -74.91
CA TYR A 80 -82.75 34.12 -75.15
C TYR A 80 -82.13 34.75 -73.89
N ARG A 81 -82.91 35.51 -73.11
CA ARG A 81 -82.41 36.06 -71.84
C ARG A 81 -82.10 34.98 -70.82
N GLU A 82 -82.94 33.97 -70.70
CA GLU A 82 -82.74 32.86 -69.78
C GLU A 82 -81.52 32.02 -70.17
N THR A 83 -81.35 31.71 -71.47
CA THR A 83 -80.17 30.99 -71.96
C THR A 83 -78.89 31.78 -71.76
N VAL A 84 -78.89 33.10 -72.00
CA VAL A 84 -77.73 33.95 -71.68
C VAL A 84 -77.44 33.94 -70.18
N ALA A 85 -78.45 34.09 -69.32
CA ALA A 85 -78.26 34.09 -67.87
C ALA A 85 -77.70 32.75 -67.36
N GLN A 86 -78.16 31.62 -67.90
CA GLN A 86 -77.64 30.29 -67.55
C GLN A 86 -76.19 30.13 -68.00
N VAL A 87 -75.86 30.53 -69.23
CA VAL A 87 -74.48 30.47 -69.73
C VAL A 87 -73.54 31.37 -68.92
N GLU A 88 -73.97 32.58 -68.55
CA GLU A 88 -73.18 33.46 -67.69
C GLU A 88 -72.95 32.85 -66.30
N ALA A 89 -73.98 32.25 -65.69
CA ALA A 89 -73.86 31.56 -64.41
C ALA A 89 -72.93 30.34 -64.47
N ASP A 90 -73.02 29.53 -65.53
CA ASP A 90 -72.14 28.38 -65.76
C ASP A 90 -70.68 28.83 -65.93
N VAL A 91 -70.44 29.90 -66.69
CA VAL A 91 -69.11 30.48 -66.88
C VAL A 91 -68.55 31.02 -65.57
N ASP A 92 -69.36 31.69 -64.75
CA ASP A 92 -68.94 32.19 -63.44
C ASP A 92 -68.59 31.04 -62.49
N GLU A 93 -69.38 29.95 -62.48
CA GLU A 93 -69.07 28.75 -61.70
C GLU A 93 -67.79 28.07 -62.19
N GLU A 94 -67.58 27.97 -63.50
CA GLU A 94 -66.33 27.46 -64.08
C GLU A 94 -65.13 28.32 -63.67
N ILE A 95 -65.26 29.64 -63.70
CA ILE A 95 -64.21 30.57 -63.27
C ILE A 95 -63.89 30.37 -61.79
N GLU A 96 -64.89 30.29 -60.91
CA GLU A 96 -64.67 30.09 -59.48
C GLU A 96 -64.08 28.71 -59.17
N THR A 97 -64.53 27.65 -59.85
CA THR A 97 -63.92 26.32 -59.68
C THR A 97 -62.48 26.28 -60.18
N LEU A 98 -62.14 27.00 -61.26
CA LEU A 98 -60.77 27.14 -61.74
C LEU A 98 -59.90 27.94 -60.77
N LYS A 99 -60.38 29.10 -60.29
CA LYS A 99 -59.68 29.90 -59.27
C LYS A 99 -59.37 29.05 -58.05
N LYS A 100 -60.37 28.35 -57.50
CA LYS A 100 -60.20 27.47 -56.34
C LYS A 100 -59.18 26.37 -56.60
N LYS A 101 -59.24 25.69 -57.75
CA LYS A 101 -58.24 24.67 -58.14
C LYS A 101 -56.82 25.24 -58.19
N TYR A 102 -56.63 26.45 -58.69
CA TYR A 102 -55.31 27.07 -58.77
C TYR A 102 -54.84 27.63 -57.42
N GLU A 103 -55.74 28.14 -56.58
CA GLU A 103 -55.42 28.53 -55.20
C GLU A 103 -55.01 27.33 -54.37
N ASP A 104 -55.74 26.20 -54.46
CA ASP A 104 -55.40 24.96 -53.78
C ASP A 104 -54.02 24.44 -54.24
N LYS A 105 -53.73 24.46 -55.55
CA LYS A 105 -52.41 24.11 -56.08
C LYS A 105 -51.32 25.05 -55.56
N LEU A 106 -51.57 26.36 -55.58
CA LEU A 106 -50.61 27.35 -55.10
C LEU A 106 -50.33 27.18 -53.60
N GLN A 107 -51.36 26.86 -52.83
CA GLN A 107 -51.22 26.59 -51.40
C GLN A 107 -50.44 25.29 -51.15
N ALA A 108 -50.75 24.21 -51.87
CA ALA A 108 -50.00 22.96 -51.79
C ALA A 108 -48.51 23.15 -52.14
N GLU A 109 -48.20 23.93 -53.19
CA GLU A 109 -46.83 24.27 -53.56
C GLU A 109 -46.11 25.12 -52.50
N ARG A 110 -46.82 26.08 -51.88
CA ARG A 110 -46.28 26.88 -50.77
C ARG A 110 -45.98 26.01 -49.55
N GLU A 111 -46.90 25.12 -49.18
CA GLU A 111 -46.73 24.18 -48.07
C GLU A 111 -45.57 23.21 -48.33
N ALA A 112 -45.48 22.64 -49.54
CA ALA A 112 -44.36 21.80 -49.96
C ALA A 112 -43.03 22.55 -49.89
N THR A 113 -42.97 23.78 -50.40
CA THR A 113 -41.77 24.62 -50.34
C THR A 113 -41.35 24.90 -48.90
N LEU A 114 -42.31 25.21 -48.02
CA LEU A 114 -42.05 25.49 -46.61
C LEU A 114 -41.55 24.24 -45.88
N ARG A 115 -42.14 23.07 -46.17
CA ARG A 115 -41.69 21.77 -45.68
C ARG A 115 -40.27 21.46 -46.13
N PHE A 116 -39.96 21.58 -47.42
CA PHE A 116 -38.61 21.35 -47.93
C PHE A 116 -37.60 22.33 -47.35
N LYS A 117 -37.97 23.59 -47.12
CA LYS A 117 -37.11 24.57 -46.43
C LYS A 117 -36.83 24.15 -44.97
N GLY A 118 -37.84 23.63 -44.27
CA GLY A 118 -37.69 23.06 -42.93
C GLY A 118 -36.77 21.83 -42.92
N GLU A 119 -37.02 20.87 -43.80
CA GLU A 119 -36.20 19.66 -43.97
C GLU A 119 -34.74 20.02 -44.31
N ASN A 120 -34.52 20.97 -45.24
CA ASN A 120 -33.19 21.44 -45.61
C ASN A 120 -32.49 22.16 -44.45
N GLY A 121 -33.22 22.92 -43.63
CA GLY A 121 -32.69 23.50 -42.39
C GLY A 121 -32.26 22.44 -41.37
N ILE A 122 -33.05 21.39 -41.18
CA ILE A 122 -32.71 20.25 -40.32
C ILE A 122 -31.49 19.51 -40.88
N MET A 123 -31.44 19.31 -42.20
CA MET A 123 -30.33 18.61 -42.85
C MET A 123 -29.01 19.38 -42.75
N LYS A 124 -29.04 20.71 -42.84
CA LYS A 124 -27.86 21.55 -42.55
C LYS A 124 -27.39 21.38 -41.11
N LYS A 125 -28.30 21.40 -40.13
CA LYS A 125 -27.94 21.18 -38.72
C LYS A 125 -27.35 19.78 -38.49
N LYS A 126 -27.95 18.74 -39.09
CA LYS A 126 -27.42 17.37 -39.04
C LYS A 126 -26.04 17.27 -39.68
N PHE A 127 -25.84 17.92 -40.81
CA PHE A 127 -24.54 17.95 -41.48
C PHE A 127 -23.48 18.64 -40.63
N SER A 128 -23.78 19.79 -40.04
CA SER A 128 -22.86 20.48 -39.11
C SER A 128 -22.57 19.66 -37.86
N ALA A 129 -23.57 18.96 -37.30
CA ALA A 129 -23.37 18.07 -36.17
C ALA A 129 -22.45 16.89 -36.53
N LEU A 130 -22.73 16.20 -37.64
CA LEU A 130 -21.87 15.11 -38.14
C LEU A 130 -20.45 15.60 -38.46
N GLN A 131 -20.31 16.81 -38.99
CA GLN A 131 -19.00 17.39 -39.27
C GLN A 131 -18.20 17.66 -37.99
N LYS A 132 -18.86 18.16 -36.94
CA LYS A 132 -18.26 18.31 -35.62
C LYS A 132 -17.89 16.94 -35.02
N ASP A 133 -18.77 15.95 -35.10
CA ASP A 133 -18.49 14.59 -34.61
C ASP A 133 -17.28 13.97 -35.34
N ILE A 134 -17.13 14.22 -36.65
CA ILE A 134 -15.96 13.78 -37.42
C ILE A 134 -14.67 14.47 -36.93
N GLU A 135 -14.72 15.76 -36.59
CA GLU A 135 -13.59 16.50 -36.02
C GLU A 135 -13.22 15.97 -34.62
N ASP A 136 -14.21 15.78 -33.75
CA ASP A 136 -14.02 15.23 -32.41
C ASP A 136 -13.43 13.81 -32.48
N GLN A 137 -13.92 12.96 -33.39
CA GLN A 137 -13.35 11.62 -33.62
C GLN A 137 -11.93 11.68 -34.18
N ARG A 138 -11.61 12.63 -35.06
CA ARG A 138 -10.25 12.82 -35.57
C ARG A 138 -9.27 13.20 -34.46
N ASP A 139 -9.69 14.04 -33.52
CA ASP A 139 -8.85 14.43 -32.39
C ASP A 139 -8.69 13.29 -31.37
N GLN A 140 -9.74 12.49 -31.14
CA GLN A 140 -9.62 11.25 -30.36
C GLN A 140 -8.62 10.26 -30.99
N ILE A 141 -8.65 10.09 -32.32
CA ILE A 141 -7.69 9.24 -33.03
C ILE A 141 -6.26 9.75 -32.83
N LYS A 142 -6.02 11.07 -32.90
CA LYS A 142 -4.68 11.63 -32.65
C LYS A 142 -4.19 11.35 -31.23
N LEU A 143 -5.04 11.55 -30.23
CA LEU A 143 -4.71 11.26 -28.83
C LEU A 143 -4.39 9.78 -28.61
N LEU A 144 -5.14 8.88 -29.24
CA LEU A 144 -4.86 7.44 -29.18
C LEU A 144 -3.54 7.08 -29.86
N LEU A 145 -3.21 7.69 -30.99
CA LEU A 145 -1.92 7.49 -31.67
C LEU A 145 -0.73 8.01 -30.85
N GLU A 146 -0.89 9.10 -30.10
CA GLU A 146 0.14 9.59 -29.18
C GLU A 146 0.35 8.61 -28.01
N LYS A 147 -0.74 8.14 -27.40
CA LYS A 147 -0.66 7.10 -26.35
C LYS A 147 -0.04 5.80 -26.86
N GLU A 148 -0.36 5.40 -28.09
CA GLU A 148 0.26 4.22 -28.71
C GLU A 148 1.78 4.39 -28.84
N LYS A 149 2.25 5.57 -29.26
CA LYS A 149 3.69 5.86 -29.33
C LYS A 149 4.36 5.80 -27.96
N GLU A 150 3.76 6.40 -26.93
CA GLU A 150 4.27 6.36 -25.56
C GLU A 150 4.38 4.91 -25.04
N LEU A 151 3.35 4.09 -25.29
CA LEU A 151 3.34 2.68 -24.92
C LEU A 151 4.42 1.89 -25.68
N ILE A 152 4.61 2.15 -26.97
CA ILE A 152 5.68 1.51 -27.76
C ILE A 152 7.07 1.89 -27.21
N GLU A 153 7.27 3.13 -26.79
CA GLU A 153 8.54 3.55 -26.16
C GLU A 153 8.76 2.88 -24.80
N ALA A 154 7.71 2.78 -23.97
CA ALA A 154 7.77 2.07 -22.69
C ALA A 154 8.10 0.58 -22.88
N ILE A 155 7.48 -0.09 -23.86
CA ILE A 155 7.78 -1.48 -24.22
C ILE A 155 9.26 -1.62 -24.61
N LYS A 156 9.79 -0.73 -25.46
CA LYS A 156 11.22 -0.75 -25.85
C LYS A 156 12.16 -0.57 -24.67
N GLN A 157 11.80 0.26 -23.69
CA GLN A 157 12.59 0.43 -22.46
C GLN A 157 12.60 -0.84 -21.62
N LEU A 158 11.42 -1.42 -21.37
CA LEU A 158 11.28 -2.68 -20.63
C LEU A 158 12.00 -3.84 -21.33
N GLU A 159 11.96 -3.93 -22.66
CA GLU A 159 12.71 -4.93 -23.42
C GLU A 159 14.22 -4.81 -23.21
N LYS A 160 14.76 -3.57 -23.17
CA LYS A 160 16.18 -3.32 -22.87
C LYS A 160 16.53 -3.74 -21.44
N GLU A 161 15.68 -3.44 -20.48
CA GLU A 161 15.87 -3.85 -19.07
C GLU A 161 15.87 -5.38 -18.95
N ILE A 162 14.93 -6.07 -19.59
CA ILE A 162 14.90 -7.55 -19.64
C ILE A 162 16.19 -8.09 -20.24
N GLN A 163 16.71 -7.49 -21.32
CA GLN A 163 17.98 -7.92 -21.91
C GLN A 163 19.16 -7.69 -20.96
N ALA A 164 19.20 -6.56 -20.25
CA ALA A 164 20.24 -6.28 -19.26
C ALA A 164 20.22 -7.29 -18.11
N LEU A 165 19.05 -7.55 -17.53
CA LEU A 165 18.86 -8.55 -16.48
C LEU A 165 19.24 -9.96 -16.96
N LYS A 166 18.89 -10.34 -18.19
CA LYS A 166 19.32 -11.62 -18.78
C LYS A 166 20.85 -11.74 -18.89
N ARG A 167 21.56 -10.66 -19.20
CA ARG A 167 23.03 -10.66 -19.21
C ARG A 167 23.59 -10.80 -17.80
N GLU A 168 23.00 -10.11 -16.82
CA GLU A 168 23.41 -10.22 -15.42
C GLU A 168 23.22 -11.64 -14.88
N ILE A 169 22.07 -12.27 -15.16
CA ILE A 169 21.82 -13.67 -14.77
C ILE A 169 22.88 -14.60 -15.37
N ARG A 170 23.19 -14.46 -16.66
CA ARG A 170 24.26 -15.26 -17.31
C ARG A 170 25.62 -15.08 -16.64
N ALA A 171 26.01 -13.85 -16.32
CA ALA A 171 27.27 -13.58 -15.63
C ALA A 171 27.31 -14.17 -14.21
N ARG A 172 26.17 -14.15 -13.51
CA ARG A 172 26.02 -14.80 -12.20
C ARG A 172 26.10 -16.32 -12.32
N ASP A 173 25.48 -16.92 -13.33
CA ASP A 173 25.54 -18.36 -13.58
C ASP A 173 26.97 -18.81 -13.91
N GLU A 174 27.71 -18.05 -14.71
CA GLU A 174 29.14 -18.28 -14.96
C GLU A 174 29.95 -18.26 -13.65
N THR A 175 29.72 -17.24 -12.82
CA THR A 175 30.38 -17.12 -11.50
C THR A 175 30.02 -18.29 -10.58
N ILE A 176 28.76 -18.74 -10.60
CA ILE A 176 28.31 -19.91 -9.84
C ILE A 176 29.04 -21.16 -10.34
N GLY A 177 29.11 -21.38 -11.65
CA GLY A 177 29.81 -22.52 -12.24
C GLY A 177 31.30 -22.56 -11.88
N GLU A 178 31.98 -21.41 -11.86
CA GLU A 178 33.38 -21.31 -11.39
C GLU A 178 33.52 -21.69 -9.92
N LYS A 179 32.62 -21.19 -9.07
CA LYS A 179 32.60 -21.52 -7.63
C LYS A 179 32.30 -22.99 -7.40
N GLU A 180 31.37 -23.58 -8.14
CA GLU A 180 31.05 -25.01 -8.07
C GLU A 180 32.26 -25.88 -8.46
N LYS A 181 32.96 -25.52 -9.54
CA LYS A 181 34.21 -26.19 -9.93
C LYS A 181 35.26 -26.08 -8.82
N ARG A 182 35.41 -24.89 -8.21
CA ARG A 182 36.32 -24.70 -7.08
C ARG A 182 35.95 -25.56 -5.87
N ILE A 183 34.66 -25.66 -5.55
CA ILE A 183 34.15 -26.52 -4.49
C ILE A 183 34.47 -27.99 -4.80
N TYR A 184 34.29 -28.42 -6.05
CA TYR A 184 34.62 -29.79 -6.47
C TYR A 184 36.11 -30.10 -6.27
N ASP A 185 37.01 -29.21 -6.70
CA ASP A 185 38.46 -29.36 -6.53
C ASP A 185 38.85 -29.41 -5.05
N LEU A 186 38.27 -28.53 -4.23
CA LEU A 186 38.50 -28.54 -2.78
C LEU A 186 37.97 -29.80 -2.12
N LYS A 187 36.81 -30.31 -2.55
CA LYS A 187 36.25 -31.57 -2.05
C LYS A 187 37.17 -32.75 -2.37
N LYS A 188 37.75 -32.78 -3.58
CA LYS A 188 38.74 -33.79 -3.96
C LYS A 188 40.02 -33.70 -3.10
N LYS A 189 40.56 -32.49 -2.91
CA LYS A 189 41.71 -32.28 -2.01
C LYS A 189 41.38 -32.67 -0.56
N ASN A 190 40.16 -32.40 -0.10
CA ASN A 190 39.72 -32.78 1.24
C ASN A 190 39.67 -34.32 1.39
N GLN A 191 39.17 -35.04 0.38
CA GLN A 191 39.24 -36.51 0.36
C GLN A 191 40.70 -37.03 0.39
N GLU A 192 41.62 -36.37 -0.31
CA GLU A 192 43.05 -36.71 -0.25
C GLU A 192 43.62 -36.46 1.16
N LEU A 193 43.26 -35.33 1.79
CA LEU A 193 43.62 -35.03 3.18
C LEU A 193 43.05 -36.05 4.17
N GLU A 194 41.82 -36.52 3.97
CA GLU A 194 41.23 -37.60 4.77
C GLU A 194 42.05 -38.89 4.63
N LYS A 195 42.49 -39.25 3.42
CA LYS A 195 43.40 -40.40 3.22
C LYS A 195 44.73 -40.20 3.94
N PHE A 196 45.34 -39.02 3.85
CA PHE A 196 46.57 -38.70 4.59
C PHE A 196 46.35 -38.79 6.10
N LYS A 197 45.21 -38.30 6.59
CA LYS A 197 44.83 -38.43 8.00
C LYS A 197 44.77 -39.89 8.42
N PHE A 198 44.13 -40.77 7.63
CA PHE A 198 44.09 -42.20 7.94
C PHE A 198 45.48 -42.84 8.01
N VAL A 199 46.38 -42.51 7.06
CA VAL A 199 47.75 -43.01 7.06
C VAL A 199 48.54 -42.48 8.26
N LEU A 200 48.41 -41.20 8.59
CA LEU A 200 49.06 -40.60 9.75
C LEU A 200 48.52 -41.15 11.06
N ASP A 201 47.20 -41.36 11.19
CA ASP A 201 46.58 -41.98 12.37
C ASP A 201 47.10 -43.41 12.56
N TYR A 202 47.25 -44.17 11.47
CA TYR A 202 47.89 -45.49 11.52
C TYR A 202 49.35 -45.38 11.98
N LYS A 203 50.12 -44.44 11.44
CA LYS A 203 51.52 -44.25 11.83
C LYS A 203 51.67 -43.82 13.29
N ILE A 204 50.79 -42.94 13.78
CA ILE A 204 50.72 -42.55 15.19
C ILE A 204 50.42 -43.77 16.06
N LYS A 205 49.44 -44.61 15.69
CA LYS A 205 49.14 -45.85 16.43
C LYS A 205 50.33 -46.81 16.46
N GLU A 206 51.02 -46.99 15.34
CA GLU A 206 52.21 -47.84 15.25
C GLU A 206 53.34 -47.30 16.16
N LEU A 207 53.63 -46.00 16.08
CA LEU A 207 54.65 -45.36 16.93
C LEU A 207 54.27 -45.41 18.41
N LYS A 208 53.00 -45.19 18.76
CA LYS A 208 52.51 -45.35 20.14
C LYS A 208 52.74 -46.77 20.65
N ARG A 209 52.43 -47.79 19.84
CA ARG A 209 52.67 -49.19 20.20
C ARG A 209 54.15 -49.52 20.37
N ALA A 210 55.05 -48.83 19.67
CA ALA A 210 56.49 -48.98 19.85
C ALA A 210 57.04 -48.21 21.07
N ILE A 211 56.41 -47.09 21.44
CA ILE A 211 56.78 -46.27 22.59
C ILE A 211 56.27 -46.89 23.90
N GLU A 212 55.08 -47.47 23.90
CA GLU A 212 54.44 -48.10 25.07
C GLU A 212 55.33 -49.10 25.84
N PRO A 213 56.03 -50.08 25.22
CA PRO A 213 56.93 -50.96 25.95
C PRO A 213 58.13 -50.19 26.53
N ARG A 214 58.66 -49.19 25.82
CA ARG A 214 59.76 -48.36 26.32
C ARG A 214 59.33 -47.48 27.49
N GLU A 215 58.11 -46.95 27.47
CA GLU A 215 57.55 -46.20 28.60
C GLU A 215 57.33 -47.09 29.83
N ASN A 216 56.85 -48.32 29.62
CA ASN A 216 56.72 -49.31 30.69
C ASN A 216 58.09 -49.69 31.27
N GLU A 217 59.09 -49.99 30.43
CA GLU A 217 60.47 -50.25 30.88
C GLU A 217 61.05 -49.07 31.67
N ILE A 218 60.83 -47.84 31.22
CA ILE A 218 61.25 -46.63 31.95
C ILE A 218 60.50 -46.51 33.29
N SER A 219 59.22 -46.85 33.32
CA SER A 219 58.43 -46.84 34.57
C SER A 219 58.94 -47.89 35.55
N ASP A 220 59.24 -49.10 35.08
CA ASP A 220 59.79 -50.19 35.90
C ASP A 220 61.19 -49.83 36.42
N MET A 221 62.07 -49.30 35.56
CA MET A 221 63.38 -48.80 35.99
C MET A 221 63.26 -47.67 37.01
N LYS A 222 62.30 -46.74 36.85
CA LYS A 222 62.03 -45.70 37.85
C LYS A 222 61.53 -46.28 39.17
N ALA A 223 60.73 -47.35 39.14
CA ALA A 223 60.28 -48.03 40.35
C ALA A 223 61.47 -48.71 41.07
N GLN A 224 62.33 -49.40 40.33
CA GLN A 224 63.56 -49.99 40.86
C GLN A 224 64.51 -48.94 41.47
N ILE A 225 64.69 -47.80 40.81
CA ILE A 225 65.50 -46.70 41.35
C ILE A 225 64.89 -46.19 42.67
N LYS A 226 63.56 -46.03 42.75
CA LYS A 226 62.90 -45.61 43.99
C LYS A 226 63.06 -46.63 45.11
N GLU A 227 63.01 -47.92 44.81
CA GLU A 227 63.24 -48.98 45.80
C GLU A 227 64.69 -48.97 46.29
N MET A 228 65.65 -48.86 45.37
CA MET A 228 67.06 -48.72 45.70
C MET A 228 67.35 -47.43 46.50
N ASP A 229 66.70 -46.30 46.18
CA ASP A 229 66.81 -45.06 46.96
C ASP A 229 66.29 -45.26 48.40
N GLN A 230 65.20 -46.02 48.58
CA GLN A 230 64.71 -46.38 49.91
C GLN A 230 65.71 -47.26 50.67
N GLU A 231 66.32 -48.24 50.00
CA GLU A 231 67.39 -49.05 50.60
C GLU A 231 68.60 -48.19 50.99
N LEU A 232 69.01 -47.26 50.13
CA LEU A 232 70.09 -46.31 50.42
C LEU A 232 69.74 -45.42 51.61
N GLU A 233 68.50 -44.95 51.73
CA GLU A 233 68.07 -44.22 52.93
C GLU A 233 68.16 -45.08 54.20
N LEU A 234 67.81 -46.37 54.13
CA LEU A 234 67.96 -47.29 55.25
C LEU A 234 69.44 -47.47 55.62
N PHE A 235 70.33 -47.62 54.63
CA PHE A 235 71.77 -47.68 54.86
C PHE A 235 72.31 -46.37 55.44
N HIS A 236 71.85 -45.21 54.99
CA HIS A 236 72.24 -43.93 55.57
C HIS A 236 71.78 -43.78 57.02
N LYS A 237 70.56 -44.22 57.36
CA LYS A 237 70.08 -44.26 58.74
C LYS A 237 70.92 -45.21 59.60
N SER A 238 71.25 -46.39 59.08
CA SER A 238 72.11 -47.36 59.77
C SER A 238 73.54 -46.83 59.96
N ASN A 239 74.13 -46.22 58.94
CA ASN A 239 75.46 -45.59 59.03
C ASN A 239 75.47 -44.43 60.03
N ALA A 240 74.43 -43.58 60.03
CA ALA A 240 74.30 -42.52 61.02
C ALA A 240 74.21 -43.09 62.46
N GLN A 241 73.51 -44.20 62.66
CA GLN A 241 73.47 -44.90 63.96
C GLN A 241 74.85 -45.47 64.34
N LEU A 242 75.58 -46.06 63.38
CA LEU A 242 76.94 -46.56 63.59
C LEU A 242 77.91 -45.42 63.93
N ASP A 243 77.79 -44.26 63.28
CA ASP A 243 78.60 -43.07 63.58
C ASP A 243 78.34 -42.54 64.99
N VAL A 244 77.08 -42.53 65.44
CA VAL A 244 76.74 -42.20 66.84
C VAL A 244 77.39 -43.20 67.79
N LEU A 245 77.29 -44.50 67.51
CA LEU A 245 77.91 -45.56 68.33
C LEU A 245 79.44 -45.41 68.37
N ILE A 246 80.09 -45.08 67.25
CA ILE A 246 81.51 -44.77 67.18
C ILE A 246 81.84 -43.53 68.02
N GLY A 247 81.00 -42.50 67.96
CA GLY A 247 81.11 -41.29 68.77
C GLY A 247 81.06 -41.60 70.28
N GLU A 248 80.09 -42.41 70.72
CA GLU A 248 79.95 -42.88 72.10
C GLU A 248 81.18 -43.69 72.55
N GLN A 249 81.65 -44.62 71.71
CA GLN A 249 82.87 -45.39 71.98
C GLN A 249 84.10 -44.48 72.10
N ARG A 250 84.26 -43.50 71.21
CA ARG A 250 85.36 -42.51 71.28
C ARG A 250 85.28 -41.65 72.54
N GLN A 251 84.09 -41.19 72.92
CA GLN A 251 83.90 -40.47 74.18
C GLN A 251 84.29 -41.34 75.39
N ARG A 252 83.93 -42.63 75.36
CA ARG A 252 84.33 -43.58 76.39
C ARG A 252 85.84 -43.81 76.44
N ILE A 253 86.51 -43.85 75.29
CA ILE A 253 87.98 -43.88 75.24
C ILE A 253 88.57 -42.60 75.83
N ASN A 254 88.04 -41.43 75.47
CA ASN A 254 88.53 -40.15 75.99
C ASN A 254 88.32 -40.02 77.50
N SER A 255 87.19 -40.49 78.04
CA SER A 255 86.95 -40.48 79.49
C SER A 255 87.90 -41.43 80.23
N LEU A 256 88.13 -42.62 79.68
CA LEU A 256 89.14 -43.56 80.21
C LEU A 256 90.56 -42.98 80.12
N GLN A 257 90.93 -42.34 79.01
CA GLN A 257 92.22 -41.67 78.86
C GLN A 257 92.38 -40.51 79.85
N LYS A 258 91.34 -39.70 80.09
CA LYS A 258 91.35 -38.65 81.12
C LYS A 258 91.51 -39.25 82.51
N SER A 259 90.85 -40.36 82.83
CA SER A 259 91.03 -41.08 84.08
C SER A 259 92.46 -41.60 84.23
N ILE A 260 93.06 -42.16 83.17
CA ILE A 260 94.47 -42.60 83.17
C ILE A 260 95.42 -41.41 83.36
N ALA A 261 95.18 -40.30 82.67
CA ALA A 261 95.97 -39.08 82.84
C ALA A 261 95.86 -38.54 84.28
N GLY A 262 94.66 -38.56 84.86
CA GLY A 262 94.42 -38.24 86.27
C GLY A 262 95.21 -39.16 87.20
N HIS A 263 95.15 -40.48 87.00
CA HIS A 263 95.93 -41.44 87.78
C HIS A 263 97.45 -41.23 87.64
N ARG A 264 97.94 -40.88 86.45
CA ARG A 264 99.35 -40.52 86.24
C ARG A 264 99.75 -39.25 86.98
N GLN A 265 98.90 -38.24 86.98
CA GLN A 265 99.13 -36.99 87.72
C GLN A 265 99.21 -37.26 89.22
N VAL A 266 98.24 -38.01 89.77
CA VAL A 266 98.26 -38.41 91.19
C VAL A 266 99.54 -39.20 91.53
N LEU A 267 99.97 -40.11 90.66
CA LEU A 267 101.24 -40.83 90.83
C LEU A 267 102.45 -39.89 90.84
N SER A 268 102.49 -38.90 89.95
CA SER A 268 103.55 -37.89 89.91
C SER A 268 103.56 -37.01 91.17
N ASP A 269 102.39 -36.60 91.64
CA ASP A 269 102.23 -35.78 92.85
C ASP A 269 102.64 -36.58 94.09
N GLN A 270 102.24 -37.85 94.19
CA GLN A 270 102.67 -38.78 95.25
C GLN A 270 104.19 -39.02 95.21
N GLN A 271 104.79 -39.23 94.03
CA GLN A 271 106.25 -39.36 93.89
C GLN A 271 107.00 -38.09 94.29
N THR A 272 106.43 -36.92 93.98
CA THR A 272 107.01 -35.62 94.38
C THR A 272 106.88 -35.41 95.89
N SER A 273 105.74 -35.77 96.48
CA SER A 273 105.52 -35.77 97.93
C SER A 273 106.49 -36.72 98.64
N MET A 274 106.66 -37.96 98.15
CA MET A 274 107.66 -38.91 98.67
C MET A 274 109.09 -38.37 98.55
N ARG A 275 109.44 -37.69 97.44
CA ARG A 275 110.75 -37.04 97.29
C ARG A 275 110.96 -35.91 98.28
N ARG A 276 109.96 -35.03 98.48
CA ARG A 276 110.02 -33.94 99.46
C ARG A 276 110.16 -34.48 100.89
N PHE A 277 109.37 -35.49 101.25
CA PHE A 277 109.49 -36.19 102.53
C PHE A 277 110.88 -36.82 102.70
N ARG A 278 111.43 -37.45 101.66
CA ARG A 278 112.78 -38.01 101.70
C ARG A 278 113.85 -36.95 101.91
N CYS A 279 113.74 -35.77 101.27
CA CYS A 279 114.66 -34.65 101.51
C CYS A 279 114.54 -34.12 102.94
N ASP A 280 113.32 -33.86 103.42
CA ASP A 280 113.06 -33.34 104.77
C ASP A 280 113.49 -34.36 105.86
N LEU A 281 113.37 -35.67 105.60
CA LEU A 281 113.89 -36.73 106.46
C LEU A 281 115.42 -36.79 106.42
N HIS A 282 116.06 -36.57 105.27
CA HIS A 282 117.52 -36.48 105.16
C HIS A 282 118.07 -35.24 105.87
N GLU A 283 117.33 -34.12 105.85
CA GLU A 283 117.62 -32.92 106.64
C GLU A 283 117.56 -33.24 108.15
N CYS A 284 116.53 -33.98 108.62
CA CYS A 284 116.41 -34.44 110.01
C CYS A 284 117.56 -35.37 110.43
N VAL A 285 117.95 -36.32 109.57
CA VAL A 285 119.07 -37.24 109.84
C VAL A 285 120.41 -36.50 109.97
N ARG A 286 120.58 -35.32 109.35
CA ARG A 286 121.81 -34.52 109.47
C ARG A 286 122.04 -33.95 110.87
N HIS A 287 121.00 -33.85 111.71
CA HIS A 287 121.06 -33.35 113.09
C HIS A 287 121.21 -34.45 114.15
N LEU A 288 121.59 -35.68 113.77
CA LEU A 288 121.68 -36.85 114.66
C LEU A 288 122.69 -36.68 115.82
N GLN A 289 123.73 -35.85 115.65
CA GLN A 289 124.78 -35.64 116.66
C GLN A 289 124.43 -34.54 117.69
N SER A 290 123.29 -33.86 117.54
CA SER A 290 122.84 -32.76 118.39
C SER A 290 121.40 -32.99 118.91
N PRO A 291 121.23 -33.64 120.08
CA PRO A 291 119.92 -34.11 120.56
C PRO A 291 118.85 -33.02 120.79
N LYS A 292 119.25 -31.76 121.00
CA LYS A 292 118.29 -30.65 121.18
C LYS A 292 117.72 -30.11 119.85
N GLU A 293 118.49 -30.14 118.78
CA GLU A 293 118.05 -29.66 117.46
C GLU A 293 117.21 -30.70 116.70
N LEU A 294 117.50 -32.00 116.91
CA LEU A 294 116.73 -33.10 116.35
C LEU A 294 115.25 -33.07 116.77
N ALA A 295 114.98 -32.81 118.06
CA ALA A 295 113.61 -32.73 118.57
C ALA A 295 112.80 -31.61 117.92
N LEU A 296 113.45 -30.50 117.54
CA LEU A 296 112.82 -29.35 116.92
C LEU A 296 112.56 -29.59 115.42
N GLN A 297 113.52 -30.20 114.71
CA GLN A 297 113.39 -30.61 113.31
C GLN A 297 112.28 -31.68 113.12
N VAL A 298 112.17 -32.65 114.02
CA VAL A 298 111.10 -33.66 114.00
C VAL A 298 109.73 -33.04 114.28
N ALA A 299 109.64 -32.06 115.19
CA ALA A 299 108.39 -31.32 115.44
C ALA A 299 107.95 -30.47 114.22
N GLN A 300 108.90 -29.90 113.47
CA GLN A 300 108.62 -29.20 112.22
C GLN A 300 108.11 -30.16 111.13
N LEU A 301 108.66 -31.37 111.05
CA LEU A 301 108.22 -32.39 110.10
C LEU A 301 106.79 -32.88 110.40
N TYR A 302 106.43 -33.00 111.67
CA TYR A 302 105.06 -33.33 112.11
C TYR A 302 104.04 -32.27 111.67
N ASN A 303 104.32 -30.98 111.89
CA ASN A 303 103.39 -29.91 111.52
C ASN A 303 103.25 -29.67 110.01
N LYS A 304 104.25 -30.07 109.20
CA LYS A 304 104.27 -29.79 107.76
C LYS A 304 103.55 -30.83 106.90
N TYR A 305 103.44 -32.07 107.37
CA TYR A 305 102.87 -33.18 106.59
C TYR A 305 101.55 -33.73 107.16
N VAL A 306 101.06 -33.21 108.29
CA VAL A 306 99.92 -33.81 109.01
C VAL A 306 98.71 -32.85 109.15
N THR A 307 98.76 -31.60 108.69
CA THR A 307 97.62 -30.67 108.83
C THR A 307 97.29 -29.83 107.60
N ASP A 308 96.05 -30.02 107.12
CA ASP A 308 95.15 -29.18 106.32
C ASP A 308 95.35 -28.99 104.79
N ASP A 309 94.70 -29.88 104.04
CA ASP A 309 94.17 -29.69 102.68
C ASP A 309 92.74 -29.11 102.77
N ASN A 310 92.50 -27.92 102.19
CA ASN A 310 91.33 -27.59 101.35
C ASN A 310 91.14 -26.08 101.17
N SER A 311 91.41 -25.58 99.96
CA SER A 311 90.50 -24.61 99.32
C SER A 311 90.83 -24.30 97.86
N THR A 312 89.75 -24.31 97.07
CA THR A 312 89.46 -23.47 95.89
C THR A 312 90.22 -23.68 94.58
N ASN A 313 89.47 -23.91 93.49
CA ASN A 313 89.41 -22.95 92.38
C ASN A 313 88.30 -23.29 91.37
N ALA A 314 87.32 -22.38 91.26
CA ALA A 314 86.40 -22.28 90.13
C ALA A 314 86.69 -20.94 89.42
N GLY A 315 86.74 -20.96 88.08
CA GLY A 315 87.01 -19.81 87.22
C GLY A 315 86.19 -19.84 85.91
N PRO A 316 86.09 -18.70 85.19
CA PRO A 316 84.85 -18.22 84.55
C PRO A 316 84.94 -18.03 83.01
N GLY A 317 83.79 -17.96 82.32
CA GLY A 317 83.72 -17.61 80.88
C GLY A 317 82.32 -17.17 80.45
N GLY A 318 82.08 -15.85 80.40
CA GLY A 318 80.74 -15.27 80.17
C GLY A 318 80.65 -14.18 79.09
N ASP A 319 81.71 -13.87 78.34
CA ASP A 319 81.73 -12.69 77.44
C ASP A 319 81.50 -12.97 75.94
N VAL A 320 81.39 -14.23 75.50
CA VAL A 320 81.25 -14.57 74.07
C VAL A 320 79.77 -14.66 73.62
N GLU A 321 78.84 -14.85 74.55
CA GLU A 321 77.41 -15.06 74.26
C GLU A 321 76.67 -13.76 73.85
N ALA A 322 77.16 -12.60 74.29
CA ALA A 322 76.44 -11.32 74.15
C ALA A 322 76.57 -10.68 72.75
N GLU A 323 77.71 -10.86 72.06
CA GLU A 323 77.91 -10.27 70.72
C GLU A 323 77.14 -11.00 69.62
N ILE A 324 76.97 -12.33 69.73
CA ILE A 324 76.24 -13.16 68.76
C ILE A 324 74.75 -12.83 68.76
N GLN A 325 74.17 -12.48 69.92
CA GLN A 325 72.74 -12.18 70.04
C GLN A 325 72.36 -10.84 69.40
N LEU A 326 73.26 -9.85 69.40
CA LEU A 326 73.00 -8.51 68.84
C LEU A 326 73.00 -8.51 67.30
N GLU A 327 73.88 -9.28 66.66
CA GLU A 327 73.94 -9.35 65.20
C GLU A 327 72.72 -10.07 64.60
N TYR A 328 72.23 -11.11 65.28
CA TYR A 328 71.05 -11.87 64.90
C TYR A 328 69.76 -11.02 64.94
N ALA A 329 69.64 -10.14 65.94
CA ALA A 329 68.49 -9.22 66.07
C ALA A 329 68.41 -8.22 64.89
N ARG A 330 69.55 -7.75 64.38
CA ARG A 330 69.62 -6.79 63.27
C ARG A 330 69.22 -7.42 61.93
N GLN A 331 69.65 -8.65 61.66
CA GLN A 331 69.28 -9.37 60.43
C GLN A 331 67.78 -9.73 60.41
N LYS A 332 67.22 -10.13 61.55
CA LYS A 332 65.79 -10.40 61.71
C LYS A 332 64.93 -9.17 61.35
N GLN A 333 65.31 -7.99 61.83
CA GLN A 333 64.55 -6.76 61.58
C GLN A 333 64.56 -6.33 60.09
N TYR A 334 65.63 -6.60 59.35
CA TYR A 334 65.71 -6.30 57.91
C TYR A 334 64.83 -7.24 57.07
N LEU A 335 64.83 -8.53 57.42
CA LEU A 335 63.95 -9.52 56.80
C LEU A 335 62.47 -9.23 57.08
N GLU A 336 62.13 -8.87 58.32
CA GLU A 336 60.76 -8.48 58.69
C GLU A 336 60.26 -7.26 57.90
N LYS A 337 61.10 -6.22 57.74
CA LYS A 337 60.77 -5.04 56.91
C LYS A 337 60.59 -5.42 55.43
N SER A 338 61.44 -6.28 54.88
CA SER A 338 61.34 -6.71 53.49
C SER A 338 60.08 -7.55 53.23
N VAL A 339 59.74 -8.46 54.14
CA VAL A 339 58.49 -9.23 54.08
C VAL A 339 57.27 -8.32 54.20
N HIS A 340 57.31 -7.29 55.05
CA HIS A 340 56.21 -6.34 55.18
C HIS A 340 55.98 -5.53 53.89
N VAL A 341 57.05 -5.07 53.23
CA VAL A 341 56.96 -4.38 51.93
C VAL A 341 56.42 -5.30 50.84
N LEU A 342 56.88 -6.56 50.79
CA LEU A 342 56.38 -7.55 49.83
C LEU A 342 54.89 -7.88 50.07
N LYS A 343 54.46 -8.06 51.32
CA LYS A 343 53.05 -8.27 51.66
C LYS A 343 52.18 -7.09 51.24
N ARG A 344 52.65 -5.85 51.43
CA ARG A 344 51.91 -4.65 51.02
C ARG A 344 51.81 -4.52 49.50
N LYS A 345 52.87 -4.85 48.76
CA LYS A 345 52.84 -4.90 47.28
C LYS A 345 51.90 -6.00 46.78
N TYR A 346 51.98 -7.20 47.33
CA TYR A 346 51.08 -8.30 46.97
C TYR A 346 49.60 -7.96 47.24
N ALA A 347 49.29 -7.32 48.37
CA ALA A 347 47.93 -6.88 48.68
C ALA A 347 47.43 -5.80 47.70
N ALA A 348 48.29 -4.90 47.25
CA ALA A 348 47.96 -3.89 46.25
C ALA A 348 47.69 -4.51 44.87
N ASP A 349 48.57 -5.40 44.40
CA ASP A 349 48.38 -6.12 43.13
C ASP A 349 47.13 -7.01 43.16
N ALA A 350 46.86 -7.67 44.29
CA ALA A 350 45.65 -8.47 44.46
C ALA A 350 44.38 -7.61 44.38
N GLN A 351 44.38 -6.41 44.98
CA GLN A 351 43.27 -5.46 44.85
C GLN A 351 43.13 -4.92 43.42
N GLU A 352 44.24 -4.64 42.74
CA GLU A 352 44.22 -4.17 41.36
C GLU A 352 43.63 -5.23 40.42
N HIS A 353 44.09 -6.48 40.54
CA HIS A 353 43.51 -7.60 39.80
C HIS A 353 42.03 -7.83 40.13
N GLN A 354 41.62 -7.69 41.40
CA GLN A 354 40.21 -7.80 41.75
C GLN A 354 39.37 -6.68 41.10
N ARG A 355 39.90 -5.45 41.07
CA ARG A 355 39.25 -4.30 40.42
C ARG A 355 39.17 -4.48 38.90
N GLU A 356 40.24 -4.95 38.27
CA GLU A 356 40.26 -5.25 36.83
C GLU A 356 39.29 -6.38 36.48
N ASN A 357 39.21 -7.43 37.29
CA ASN A 357 38.27 -8.52 37.08
C ASN A 357 36.81 -8.06 37.25
N LEU A 358 36.52 -7.20 38.23
CA LEU A 358 35.21 -6.57 38.38
C LEU A 358 34.86 -5.65 37.19
N ARG A 359 35.84 -4.92 36.66
CA ARG A 359 35.64 -4.10 35.46
C ARG A 359 35.38 -4.97 34.23
N ALA A 360 36.20 -6.00 34.01
CA ALA A 360 36.04 -6.94 32.89
C ALA A 360 34.70 -7.69 32.96
N THR A 361 34.25 -8.09 34.15
CA THR A 361 32.92 -8.71 34.33
C THR A 361 31.78 -7.72 34.09
N SER A 362 31.92 -6.45 34.48
CA SER A 362 30.94 -5.41 34.16
C SER A 362 30.87 -5.12 32.65
N ASP A 363 32.02 -5.00 31.99
CA ASP A 363 32.10 -4.76 30.54
C ASP A 363 31.56 -5.97 29.77
N ASN A 364 31.88 -7.20 30.21
CA ASN A 364 31.29 -8.42 29.66
C ASN A 364 29.77 -8.45 29.84
N MET A 365 29.23 -7.96 30.96
CA MET A 365 27.78 -7.89 31.16
C MET A 365 27.11 -6.86 30.24
N LEU A 366 27.76 -5.72 29.97
CA LEU A 366 27.28 -4.74 28.99
C LEU A 366 27.31 -5.29 27.56
N LEU A 367 28.41 -5.96 27.17
CA LEU A 367 28.53 -6.61 25.87
C LEU A 367 27.50 -7.73 25.70
N ILE A 368 27.19 -8.51 26.75
CA ILE A 368 26.14 -9.52 26.71
C ILE A 368 24.76 -8.87 26.50
N ARG A 369 24.48 -7.74 27.16
CA ARG A 369 23.23 -6.97 26.93
C ARG A 369 23.16 -6.48 25.50
N GLU A 370 24.22 -5.88 24.98
CA GLU A 370 24.28 -5.38 23.60
C GLU A 370 24.11 -6.52 22.57
N ILE A 371 24.76 -7.68 22.80
CA ILE A 371 24.56 -8.88 21.97
C ILE A 371 23.11 -9.36 22.02
N ASN A 372 22.46 -9.32 23.19
CA ASN A 372 21.07 -9.74 23.34
C ASN A 372 20.10 -8.74 22.69
N ASP A 373 20.38 -7.44 22.78
CA ASP A 373 19.62 -6.39 22.10
C ASP A 373 19.76 -6.52 20.59
N LEU A 374 20.98 -6.74 20.09
CA LEU A 374 21.26 -6.99 18.67
C LEU A 374 20.61 -8.29 18.18
N ARG A 375 20.60 -9.36 18.99
CA ARG A 375 19.87 -10.60 18.68
C ARG A 375 18.37 -10.36 18.62
N SER A 376 17.82 -9.58 19.55
CA SER A 376 16.39 -9.23 19.56
C SER A 376 16.02 -8.37 18.35
N ALA A 377 16.83 -7.36 18.03
CA ALA A 377 16.68 -6.54 16.83
C ALA A 377 16.82 -7.37 15.55
N LEU A 378 17.73 -8.35 15.51
CA LEU A 378 17.90 -9.27 14.39
C LEU A 378 16.72 -10.24 14.26
N ILE A 379 16.15 -10.72 15.37
CA ILE A 379 14.92 -11.53 15.36
C ILE A 379 13.74 -10.69 14.85
N VAL A 380 13.59 -9.44 15.33
CA VAL A 380 12.55 -8.52 14.86
C VAL A 380 12.74 -8.21 13.38
N SER A 381 13.95 -7.89 12.94
CA SER A 381 14.27 -7.63 11.52
C SER A 381 14.05 -8.86 10.66
N LYS A 382 14.43 -10.05 11.13
CA LYS A 382 14.16 -11.33 10.45
C LYS A 382 12.68 -11.62 10.37
N ASN A 383 11.93 -11.39 11.44
CA ASN A 383 10.47 -11.53 11.47
C ASN A 383 9.81 -10.51 10.54
N ASN A 384 10.29 -9.27 10.48
CA ASN A 384 9.82 -8.25 9.55
C ASN A 384 10.14 -8.63 8.10
N LEU A 385 11.33 -9.15 7.79
CA LEU A 385 11.67 -9.67 6.47
C LEU A 385 10.89 -10.93 6.11
N GLN A 386 10.57 -11.77 7.09
CA GLN A 386 9.75 -12.96 6.90
C GLN A 386 8.27 -12.58 6.74
N MET A 387 7.81 -11.53 7.42
CA MET A 387 6.50 -10.93 7.27
C MET A 387 6.41 -10.17 5.95
N GLU A 388 7.46 -9.48 5.50
CA GLU A 388 7.57 -8.87 4.17
C GLU A 388 7.63 -9.94 3.07
N ARG A 389 8.36 -11.04 3.27
CA ARG A 389 8.32 -12.19 2.36
C ARG A 389 6.96 -12.87 2.37
N ALA A 390 6.30 -12.96 3.52
CA ALA A 390 4.96 -13.51 3.63
C ALA A 390 3.92 -12.53 3.08
N THR A 391 4.11 -11.21 3.15
CA THR A 391 3.25 -10.21 2.52
C THR A 391 3.56 -10.04 1.05
N LEU A 392 4.75 -10.37 0.56
CA LEU A 392 5.08 -10.47 -0.87
C LEU A 392 4.60 -11.81 -1.45
N ALA A 393 4.66 -12.90 -0.67
CA ALA A 393 4.09 -14.19 -1.05
C ALA A 393 2.56 -14.14 -0.97
N THR A 394 1.98 -13.51 0.06
CA THR A 394 0.55 -13.24 0.09
C THR A 394 0.19 -12.11 -0.86
N ALA A 395 1.02 -11.12 -1.21
CA ALA A 395 0.74 -10.19 -2.32
C ALA A 395 0.81 -10.89 -3.67
N GLY A 396 1.65 -11.92 -3.82
CA GLY A 396 1.67 -12.82 -4.97
C GLY A 396 0.47 -13.78 -5.02
N LEU A 397 -0.11 -14.16 -3.86
CA LEU A 397 -1.38 -14.91 -3.75
C LEU A 397 -2.63 -13.99 -3.65
N SER A 398 -2.45 -12.70 -3.35
CA SER A 398 -3.47 -11.67 -3.13
C SER A 398 -3.60 -10.74 -4.34
N THR A 399 -2.67 -10.82 -5.31
CA THR A 399 -2.97 -10.53 -6.72
C THR A 399 -4.11 -11.38 -7.27
N SER A 400 -4.52 -12.46 -6.58
CA SER A 400 -5.73 -13.22 -6.90
C SER A 400 -6.94 -12.93 -5.99
N ALA A 401 -6.80 -12.22 -4.86
CA ALA A 401 -7.89 -12.03 -3.89
C ALA A 401 -8.26 -10.55 -3.59
N ILE A 402 -7.34 -9.58 -3.74
CA ILE A 402 -7.67 -8.13 -3.64
C ILE A 402 -8.38 -7.60 -4.90
N ASN A 403 -8.44 -8.40 -5.97
CA ASN A 403 -9.16 -8.07 -7.20
C ASN A 403 -10.69 -8.21 -7.11
N GLN A 404 -11.29 -8.57 -5.97
CA GLN A 404 -12.75 -8.64 -5.84
C GLN A 404 -13.41 -7.46 -5.12
N GLU A 405 -12.74 -6.77 -4.19
CA GLU A 405 -13.36 -5.59 -3.53
C GLU A 405 -13.06 -4.26 -4.25
N LYS A 406 -11.90 -4.12 -4.91
CA LYS A 406 -11.68 -2.97 -5.82
C LYS A 406 -12.50 -3.06 -7.11
N ALA A 407 -12.84 -4.27 -7.58
CA ALA A 407 -13.65 -4.46 -8.78
C ALA A 407 -15.09 -3.93 -8.64
N ASN A 408 -15.67 -3.94 -7.44
CA ASN A 408 -17.00 -3.35 -7.24
C ASN A 408 -16.94 -1.82 -7.28
N GLY A 409 -15.94 -1.18 -6.66
CA GLY A 409 -15.75 0.28 -6.74
C GLY A 409 -15.46 0.76 -8.16
N THR A 410 -14.63 0.02 -8.92
CA THR A 410 -14.32 0.36 -10.32
C THR A 410 -15.52 0.12 -11.24
N LYS A 411 -16.36 -0.90 -10.99
CA LYS A 411 -17.58 -1.14 -11.79
C LYS A 411 -18.61 -0.04 -11.58
N TYR A 412 -18.82 0.46 -10.35
CA TYR A 412 -19.69 1.62 -10.11
C TYR A 412 -19.18 2.89 -10.79
N LEU A 413 -17.87 3.12 -10.78
CA LEU A 413 -17.27 4.31 -11.39
C LEU A 413 -17.30 4.26 -12.92
N VAL A 414 -17.09 3.10 -13.52
CA VAL A 414 -17.20 2.87 -14.97
C VAL A 414 -18.65 2.99 -15.44
N THR A 415 -19.61 2.41 -14.70
CA THR A 415 -21.05 2.50 -15.04
C THR A 415 -21.57 3.93 -14.89
N ALA A 416 -21.09 4.68 -13.88
CA ALA A 416 -21.44 6.08 -13.68
C ALA A 416 -20.80 7.00 -14.73
N LEU A 417 -19.58 6.70 -15.18
CA LEU A 417 -18.89 7.42 -16.25
C LEU A 417 -19.55 7.17 -17.61
N GLU A 418 -20.00 5.94 -17.90
CA GLU A 418 -20.83 5.62 -19.08
C GLU A 418 -22.18 6.34 -19.05
N ALA A 419 -22.88 6.38 -17.90
CA ALA A 419 -24.13 7.13 -17.74
C ALA A 419 -23.96 8.66 -17.81
N ALA A 420 -22.74 9.16 -17.62
CA ALA A 420 -22.35 10.56 -17.83
C ALA A 420 -21.82 10.85 -19.24
N GLY A 421 -21.83 9.87 -20.15
CA GLY A 421 -21.38 10.03 -21.53
C GLY A 421 -19.87 9.99 -21.72
N GLY A 422 -19.11 9.48 -20.74
CA GLY A 422 -17.66 9.32 -20.80
C GLY A 422 -16.84 10.53 -20.36
N ASP A 423 -17.48 11.66 -20.03
CA ASP A 423 -16.80 12.90 -19.67
C ASP A 423 -16.63 13.03 -18.14
N PRO A 424 -15.40 12.97 -17.60
CA PRO A 424 -15.15 13.00 -16.16
C PRO A 424 -15.60 14.32 -15.51
N ASP A 425 -15.58 15.44 -16.23
CA ASP A 425 -16.00 16.73 -15.68
C ASP A 425 -17.53 16.83 -15.49
N VAL A 426 -18.30 16.18 -16.37
CA VAL A 426 -19.76 16.08 -16.24
C VAL A 426 -20.14 15.13 -15.10
N LEU A 427 -19.38 14.03 -14.92
CA LEU A 427 -19.56 13.13 -13.78
C LEU A 427 -19.23 13.84 -12.45
N ILE A 428 -18.14 14.60 -12.41
CA ILE A 428 -17.75 15.39 -11.23
C ILE A 428 -18.79 16.49 -10.95
N ALA A 429 -19.36 17.13 -11.97
CA ALA A 429 -20.42 18.12 -11.81
C ALA A 429 -21.71 17.49 -11.25
N LYS A 430 -22.14 16.34 -11.78
CA LYS A 430 -23.29 15.57 -11.25
C LYS A 430 -23.05 15.08 -9.82
N GLN A 431 -21.86 14.56 -9.54
CA GLN A 431 -21.48 14.15 -8.19
C GLN A 431 -21.42 15.35 -7.24
N ARG A 432 -21.00 16.53 -7.68
CA ARG A 432 -21.05 17.76 -6.87
C ARG A 432 -22.47 18.18 -6.55
N THR A 433 -23.39 18.14 -7.51
CA THR A 433 -24.81 18.46 -7.28
C THR A 433 -25.47 17.44 -6.35
N GLU A 434 -25.16 16.15 -6.53
CA GLU A 434 -25.69 15.08 -5.68
C GLU A 434 -25.11 15.14 -4.26
N ILE A 435 -23.82 15.49 -4.11
CA ILE A 435 -23.20 15.77 -2.81
C ILE A 435 -23.81 17.02 -2.16
N GLU A 436 -24.17 18.06 -2.91
CA GLU A 436 -24.86 19.23 -2.37
C GLU A 436 -26.29 18.91 -1.92
N GLU A 437 -27.02 18.08 -2.67
CA GLU A 437 -28.35 17.60 -2.29
C GLU A 437 -28.30 16.67 -1.07
N LEU A 438 -27.35 15.74 -1.02
CA LEU A 438 -27.12 14.88 0.13
C LEU A 438 -26.67 15.69 1.34
N ARG A 439 -25.83 16.72 1.17
CA ARG A 439 -25.48 17.65 2.26
C ARG A 439 -26.69 18.47 2.72
N ARG A 440 -27.59 18.88 1.82
CA ARG A 440 -28.89 19.49 2.21
C ARG A 440 -29.79 18.51 2.94
N ALA A 441 -29.84 17.25 2.52
CA ALA A 441 -30.65 16.21 3.17
C ALA A 441 -30.09 15.83 4.54
N VAL A 442 -28.77 15.70 4.67
CA VAL A 442 -28.07 15.51 5.94
C VAL A 442 -28.28 16.72 6.83
N LYS A 443 -28.13 17.94 6.32
CA LYS A 443 -28.42 19.15 7.10
C LYS A 443 -29.89 19.22 7.53
N ALA A 444 -30.85 18.81 6.70
CA ALA A 444 -32.25 18.73 7.07
C ALA A 444 -32.54 17.61 8.09
N LEU A 445 -31.79 16.51 8.06
CA LEU A 445 -31.84 15.43 9.05
C LEU A 445 -31.16 15.84 10.36
N GLU A 446 -30.07 16.59 10.30
CA GLU A 446 -29.37 17.19 11.44
C GLU A 446 -30.20 18.30 12.07
N ASP A 447 -30.88 19.13 11.28
CA ASP A 447 -31.83 20.14 11.75
C ASP A 447 -33.07 19.46 12.35
N LYS A 448 -33.53 18.32 11.79
CA LYS A 448 -34.55 17.46 12.40
C LYS A 448 -34.04 16.83 13.71
N LEU A 449 -32.79 16.39 13.77
CA LEU A 449 -32.18 15.81 14.96
C LEU A 449 -31.97 16.88 16.04
N ALA A 450 -31.56 18.09 15.66
CA ALA A 450 -31.39 19.26 16.53
C ALA A 450 -32.74 19.81 17.02
N SER A 451 -33.78 19.76 16.18
CA SER A 451 -35.16 20.06 16.61
C SER A 451 -35.77 18.94 17.48
N GLY A 452 -35.27 17.71 17.35
CA GLY A 452 -35.63 16.55 18.17
C GLY A 452 -34.79 16.40 19.44
N SER A 453 -33.75 17.21 19.62
CA SER A 453 -32.89 17.24 20.81
C SER A 453 -32.91 18.64 21.44
N GLY A 454 -34.12 19.10 21.74
CA GLY A 454 -34.32 20.08 22.80
C GLY A 454 -34.20 19.41 24.17
N VAL A 455 -33.43 20.06 25.04
CA VAL A 455 -33.34 19.93 26.51
C VAL A 455 -32.28 18.95 27.05
N GLY A 456 -31.19 19.51 27.59
CA GLY A 456 -30.30 18.76 28.47
C GLY A 456 -28.94 19.40 28.75
N ASN A 457 -28.94 20.62 29.25
CA ASN A 457 -27.78 21.33 29.81
C ASN A 457 -27.07 20.47 30.89
N LEU A 458 -25.72 20.54 31.01
CA LEU A 458 -24.94 20.58 32.27
C LEU A 458 -23.43 20.24 32.06
N ARG A 459 -22.56 21.22 32.30
CA ARG A 459 -21.20 21.07 32.90
C ARG A 459 -21.35 20.73 34.41
N PRO A 460 -20.32 20.37 35.23
CA PRO A 460 -18.85 20.52 35.13
C PRO A 460 -18.06 19.22 35.55
N GLY A 461 -16.73 19.10 35.36
CA GLY A 461 -15.68 19.51 36.32
C GLY A 461 -15.37 18.45 37.40
N ASP A 462 -14.10 18.05 37.50
CA ASP A 462 -13.37 17.39 38.61
C ASP A 462 -13.76 15.98 39.11
N VAL A 463 -12.87 14.99 38.90
CA VAL A 463 -12.33 14.10 39.97
C VAL A 463 -10.96 13.54 39.53
N PHE A 464 -9.89 14.05 40.13
CA PHE A 464 -8.68 13.30 40.52
C PHE A 464 -8.91 12.87 42.01
N PRO A 465 -8.19 11.93 42.70
CA PRO A 465 -6.82 11.44 42.47
C PRO A 465 -6.59 9.93 42.92
N PRO A 466 -5.45 9.47 43.52
CA PRO A 466 -4.50 8.54 42.89
C PRO A 466 -4.10 7.29 43.74
N ILE A 467 -3.03 6.60 43.31
CA ILE A 467 -2.08 5.72 44.05
C ILE A 467 -2.34 4.19 44.02
N GLY A 468 -1.31 3.46 43.59
CA GLY A 468 -1.16 2.02 43.82
C GLY A 468 0.05 1.38 43.13
N ARG A 469 1.27 1.68 43.60
CA ARG A 469 2.44 0.76 43.52
C ARG A 469 2.08 -0.47 44.39
N ALA A 470 2.31 -1.73 44.01
CA ALA A 470 3.57 -2.48 44.11
C ALA A 470 3.20 -3.97 43.87
N VAL A 471 4.01 -4.77 43.13
CA VAL A 471 4.87 -5.88 43.66
C VAL A 471 4.03 -7.15 43.96
N ASP A 472 4.28 -8.36 43.48
CA ASP A 472 5.48 -9.20 43.34
C ASP A 472 5.20 -10.37 42.35
N GLY A 473 6.25 -10.98 41.79
CA GLY A 473 6.19 -12.23 41.03
C GLY A 473 7.39 -12.44 40.12
#